data_AF-A0A4D7QGD8-F1
#
_entry.id   AF-A0A4D7QGD8-F1
#
_cell.length_a   1.000
_cell.length_b   1.000
_cell.length_c   1.000
_cell.angle_alpha   90.00
_cell.angle_beta   90.00
_cell.angle_gamma   90.00
#
_symmetry.space_group_name_H-M   'P 1'
#
loop_
_entity.id
_entity.type
_entity.pdbx_description
1 polymer ?
#
loop_
_entity_poly.entity_id
_entity_poly.type
_entity_poly.pdbx_seq_one_letter_code
_entity_poly.pdbx_strand_id
1 'polypeptide(L)' 'MVEQQQEPGIILTPEEKKRQRQRNVAIAIALVALCVLFWAVTLVKGPAMLTRPM' A
#
# COMPACT_ATOMS: atom_id res chain seq x y z
N MET A 1 -41.69 1.33 17.59
CA MET A 1 -40.70 1.20 16.50
C MET A 1 -39.58 2.16 16.84
N VAL A 2 -38.36 1.67 17.09
CA VAL A 2 -37.23 2.51 17.47
C VAL A 2 -36.67 3.12 16.18
N GLU A 3 -36.87 4.42 16.00
CA GLU A 3 -36.29 5.19 14.92
C GLU A 3 -34.78 5.28 15.18
N GLN A 4 -34.01 4.40 14.54
CA GLN A 4 -32.55 4.50 14.48
C GLN A 4 -32.23 5.73 13.63
N GLN A 5 -32.29 6.90 14.25
CA GLN A 5 -31.87 8.16 13.65
C GLN A 5 -30.38 8.05 13.38
N GLN A 6 -30.05 7.63 12.16
CA GLN A 6 -28.69 7.55 11.65
C GLN A 6 -28.09 8.94 11.80
N GLU A 7 -27.26 9.13 12.82
CA GLU A 7 -26.53 10.38 13.04
C GLU A 7 -25.89 10.74 11.70
N PRO A 8 -26.07 11.97 11.19
CA PRO A 8 -25.49 12.37 9.93
C PRO A 8 -23.97 12.30 10.10
N GLY A 9 -23.40 11.16 9.70
CA GLY A 9 -21.99 10.86 9.92
C GLY A 9 -21.18 11.99 9.30
N ILE A 10 -20.25 12.55 10.08
CA ILE A 10 -19.36 13.64 9.64
C ILE A 10 -18.85 13.30 8.24
N ILE A 11 -19.44 13.93 7.23
CA ILE A 11 -18.95 13.85 5.86
C ILE A 11 -17.73 14.74 5.91
N LEU A 12 -16.55 14.11 6.00
CA LEU A 12 -15.29 14.83 5.98
C LEU A 12 -15.33 15.83 4.84
N THR A 13 -15.13 17.11 5.19
CA THR A 13 -14.97 18.16 4.19
C THR A 13 -13.87 17.75 3.20
N PRO A 14 -13.95 18.15 1.92
CA PRO A 14 -13.00 17.73 0.89
C PRO A 14 -11.52 17.98 1.28
N GLU A 15 -11.28 18.96 2.15
CA GLU A 15 -9.96 19.27 2.72
C GLU A 15 -9.44 18.20 3.68
N GLU A 16 -10.29 17.65 4.56
CA GLU A 16 -9.91 16.60 5.51
C GLU A 16 -9.62 15.27 4.80
N LYS A 17 -10.36 14.97 3.72
CA LYS A 17 -10.14 13.79 2.87
C LYS A 17 -8.77 13.82 2.17
N LYS A 18 -8.27 15.02 1.82
CA LYS A 18 -6.94 15.22 1.22
C LYS A 18 -5.82 14.90 2.22
N ARG A 19 -6.01 15.27 3.49
CA ARG A 19 -5.05 14.99 4.59
C ARG A 19 -5.00 13.50 4.95
N GLN A 20 -6.12 12.78 4.88
CA GLN A 20 -6.11 11.32 5.03
C GLN A 20 -5.35 10.62 3.90
N ARG A 21 -5.52 11.09 2.65
CA ARG A 21 -4.89 10.45 1.49
C ARG A 21 -3.36 10.51 1.54
N GLN A 22 -2.79 11.56 2.13
CA GLN A 22 -1.33 11.71 2.27
C GLN A 22 -0.71 10.62 3.16
N ARG A 23 -1.40 10.17 4.22
CA ARG A 23 -0.88 9.14 5.13
C ARG A 23 -0.79 7.77 4.48
N ASN A 24 -1.80 7.40 3.68
CA ASN A 24 -1.79 6.11 2.97
C ASN A 24 -0.74 6.06 1.85
N VAL A 25 -0.38 7.21 1.27
CA VAL A 25 0.64 7.29 0.21
C VAL A 25 2.03 6.95 0.76
N ALA A 26 2.37 7.37 1.98
CA ALA A 26 3.67 7.05 2.58
C ALA A 26 3.88 5.53 2.74
N ILE A 27 2.84 4.81 3.18
CA ILE A 27 2.89 3.35 3.34
C ILE A 27 2.99 2.67 1.96
N ALA A 28 2.22 3.13 0.98
CA ALA A 28 2.29 2.59 -0.38
C ALA A 28 3.69 2.75 -0.99
N ILE A 29 4.33 3.91 -0.82
CA ILE A 29 5.69 4.17 -1.29
C ILE A 29 6.68 3.23 -0.58
N ALA A 30 6.56 3.06 0.74
CA ALA A 30 7.43 2.16 1.50
C ALA A 30 7.32 0.70 1.03
N LEU A 31 6.09 0.21 0.79
CA LEU A 31 5.85 -1.14 0.29
C LEU A 31 6.43 -1.35 -1.11
N VAL A 32 6.24 -0.39 -2.02
CA VAL A 32 6.81 -0.46 -3.37
C VAL A 32 8.33 -0.46 -3.33
N ALA A 33 8.94 0.45 -2.55
CA ALA A 33 10.39 0.51 -2.40
C ALA A 33 10.96 -0.81 -1.87
N LEU A 34 10.33 -1.40 -0.86
CA LEU A 34 10.72 -2.70 -0.33
C LEU A 34 10.64 -3.80 -1.41
N CYS A 35 9.53 -3.86 -2.16
CA CYS A 35 9.34 -4.83 -3.25
C CYS A 35 10.42 -4.71 -4.33
N VAL A 36 10.74 -3.47 -4.74
CA VAL A 36 11.77 -3.19 -5.75
C VAL A 36 13.16 -3.60 -5.26
N LEU A 37 13.49 -3.37 -3.99
CA LEU A 37 14.75 -3.81 -3.40
C LEU A 37 14.90 -5.34 -3.46
N PHE A 38 13.85 -6.08 -3.07
CA PHE A 38 13.85 -7.54 -3.18
C PHE A 38 14.01 -8.01 -4.62
N TRP A 39 13.26 -7.44 -5.55
CA TRP A 39 13.35 -7.76 -6.96
C TRP A 39 14.74 -7.48 -7.55
N ALA A 40 15.34 -6.35 -7.20
CA ALA A 40 16.70 -6.00 -7.62
C ALA A 40 17.72 -7.02 -7.09
N VAL A 41 17.60 -7.44 -5.82
CA VAL A 41 18.45 -8.49 -5.25
C VAL A 41 18.25 -9.83 -5.97
N THR A 42 17.01 -10.17 -6.35
CA THR A 42 16.70 -11.38 -7.13
C THR A 42 17.34 -11.35 -8.51
N LEU A 43 17.36 -10.20 -9.19
CA LEU A 43 18.05 -10.06 -10.48
C LEU A 43 19.57 -10.13 -10.33
N VAL A 44 20.14 -9.41 -9.35
CA VAL A 44 21.60 -9.33 -9.14
C VAL A 44 22.18 -10.68 -8.71
N LYS A 45 21.49 -11.42 -7.83
CA LYS A 45 21.90 -12.76 -7.42
C LYS A 45 21.44 -13.85 -8.41
N GLY A 46 20.56 -13.51 -9.34
CA GLY A 46 20.02 -14.37 -10.38
C GLY A 46 19.21 -15.56 -9.85
N PRO A 47 18.48 -16.27 -10.74
CA PRO A 47 18.04 -17.63 -10.47
C PRO A 47 19.27 -18.53 -10.53
N ALA A 48 20.13 -18.50 -9.51
CA ALA A 48 21.27 -19.42 -9.37
C ALA A 48 20.84 -20.92 -9.42
N MET A 49 19.53 -21.18 -9.44
CA MET A 49 18.89 -22.48 -9.62
C MET A 49 18.66 -22.90 -11.09
N LEU A 50 18.76 -22.02 -12.09
CA LEU A 50 18.55 -22.41 -13.50
C LEU A 50 19.84 -22.92 -14.18
N THR A 51 21.00 -22.70 -13.58
CA THR A 51 22.29 -23.27 -14.00
C THR A 51 22.61 -24.56 -13.24
N ARG A 52 21.69 -25.52 -13.28
CA ARG A 52 22.04 -26.93 -13.05
C ARG A 52 22.16 -27.58 -14.42
N PRO A 53 23.35 -27.59 -15.07
CA PRO A 53 23.56 -28.53 -16.15
C PRO A 53 23.40 -29.94 -15.57
N MET A 54 22.55 -30.74 -16.21
CA MET A 54 22.42 -32.17 -15.95
C MET A 54 23.75 -32.87 -16.18
#